data_AF-A0A1Y1YRB7-F1
#
_entry.id   AF-A0A1Y1YRB7-F1
#
_cell.length_a   1.000
_cell.length_b   1.000
_cell.length_c   1.000
_cell.angle_alpha   90.00
_cell.angle_beta   90.00
_cell.angle_gamma   90.00
#
_symmetry.space_group_name_H-M   'P 1'
#
loop_
_entity.id
_entity.type
_entity.pdbx_description
1 polymer ?
#
loop_
_entity_poly.entity_id
_entity_poly.type
_entity_poly.pdbx_seq_one_letter_code
_entity_poly.pdbx_strand_id
1 'polypeptide(L)'
;MSRQLLRFRNVGSLLTRQNGPISSVKNTRTLASQSDAHHEQHNFPVEDFSGGFWKGTLLVIGGIFAWSKLDESLLSKSEQHPITKFIERFMTPEEVWRDINQKELKLVADYVEDSFLLREDVRPKYRALRYPEMFERASPHFLVAGEQADLSDLVLKGHRY
;
A
#
# COMPACT_ATOMS: atom_id res chain seq x y z
N MET A 1 -26.17 46.39 7.00
CA MET A 1 -26.13 45.36 8.06
C MET A 1 -27.17 44.30 7.76
N SER A 2 -26.77 43.11 7.30
CA SER A 2 -27.54 41.88 7.49
C SER A 2 -26.65 40.69 7.11
N ARG A 3 -26.17 39.98 8.14
CA ARG A 3 -25.45 38.71 8.03
C ARG A 3 -26.50 37.61 8.06
N GLN A 4 -26.61 36.79 7.01
CA GLN A 4 -27.24 35.46 7.13
C GLN A 4 -26.47 34.39 6.33
N LEU A 5 -25.69 33.63 7.10
CA LEU A 5 -25.66 32.17 7.14
C LEU A 5 -25.40 31.40 5.81
N LEU A 6 -24.12 31.19 5.55
CA LEU A 6 -23.60 30.08 4.74
C LEU A 6 -23.98 28.75 5.41
N ARG A 7 -24.95 28.03 4.82
CA ARG A 7 -25.21 26.63 5.14
C ARG A 7 -24.13 25.76 4.49
N PHE A 8 -23.18 25.31 5.29
CA PHE A 8 -22.32 24.18 4.92
C PHE A 8 -23.16 22.92 4.84
N ARG A 9 -23.42 22.44 3.62
CA ARG A 9 -24.05 21.15 3.37
C ARG A 9 -22.98 20.08 3.52
N ASN A 10 -22.99 19.39 4.65
CA ASN A 10 -22.23 18.16 4.89
C ASN A 10 -22.52 17.16 3.75
N VAL A 11 -21.51 16.87 2.93
CA VAL A 11 -21.51 15.72 2.02
C VAL A 11 -20.75 14.61 2.74
N GLY A 12 -21.40 13.99 3.71
CA GLY A 12 -20.94 12.73 4.29
C GLY A 12 -21.24 11.61 3.30
N SER A 13 -20.23 11.13 2.60
CA SER A 13 -20.31 9.91 1.79
C SER A 13 -20.48 8.72 2.74
N LEU A 14 -21.71 8.23 2.86
CA LEU A 14 -22.00 6.95 3.49
C LEU A 14 -21.52 5.84 2.54
N LEU A 15 -20.29 5.36 2.75
CA LEU A 15 -19.83 4.10 2.20
C LEU A 15 -20.57 2.96 2.91
N THR A 16 -21.77 2.65 2.44
CA THR A 16 -22.43 1.38 2.77
C THR A 16 -21.63 0.27 2.10
N ARG A 17 -20.76 -0.38 2.87
CA ARG A 17 -20.13 -1.64 2.49
C ARG A 17 -21.22 -2.72 2.46
N GLN A 18 -21.72 -3.03 1.28
CA GLN A 18 -22.65 -4.13 1.06
C GLN A 18 -21.89 -5.46 1.24
N ASN A 19 -21.89 -6.00 2.44
CA ASN A 19 -21.41 -7.35 2.70
C ASN A 19 -22.42 -8.34 2.09
N GLY A 20 -22.05 -8.99 0.99
CA GLY A 20 -22.84 -10.07 0.39
C GLY A 20 -22.96 -11.27 1.35
N PRO A 21 -23.96 -12.14 1.17
CA PRO A 21 -24.19 -13.27 2.07
C PRO A 21 -23.02 -14.25 2.00
N ILE A 22 -22.37 -14.45 3.13
CA ILE A 22 -21.35 -15.49 3.34
C ILE A 22 -22.07 -16.83 3.22
N SER A 23 -21.75 -17.60 2.18
CA SER A 23 -22.29 -18.94 1.99
C SER A 23 -21.80 -19.86 3.13
N SER A 24 -22.74 -20.34 3.94
CA SER A 24 -22.47 -21.30 5.01
C SER A 24 -22.07 -22.65 4.40
N VAL A 25 -20.77 -22.95 4.39
CA VAL A 25 -20.24 -24.29 4.07
C VAL A 25 -20.68 -25.26 5.16
N LYS A 26 -21.66 -26.13 4.85
CA LYS A 26 -22.03 -27.24 5.73
C LYS A 26 -21.03 -28.38 5.52
N ASN A 27 -20.08 -28.53 6.45
CA ASN A 27 -19.20 -29.68 6.53
C ASN A 27 -19.89 -30.80 7.34
N THR A 28 -20.57 -31.71 6.66
CA THR A 28 -21.01 -32.98 7.26
C THR A 28 -19.84 -33.96 7.27
N ARG A 29 -19.25 -34.18 8.46
CA ARG A 29 -18.32 -35.28 8.69
C ARG A 29 -19.13 -36.55 8.94
N THR A 30 -19.23 -37.40 7.92
CA THR A 30 -19.69 -38.78 8.10
C THR A 30 -18.49 -39.62 8.57
N LEU A 31 -18.54 -40.03 9.84
CA LEU A 31 -17.61 -41.01 10.40
C LEU A 31 -17.88 -42.36 9.73
N ALA A 32 -16.81 -43.00 9.28
CA ALA A 32 -16.81 -44.30 8.65
C ALA A 32 -16.95 -45.40 9.70
N SER A 33 -18.00 -46.21 9.56
CA SER A 33 -18.21 -47.57 10.09
C SER A 33 -19.62 -47.96 9.61
N GLN A 34 -19.92 -49.02 8.89
CA GLN A 34 -19.37 -50.37 8.90
C GLN A 34 -19.93 -51.12 7.67
N SER A 35 -19.11 -52.03 7.13
CA SER A 35 -19.48 -53.28 6.44
C SER A 35 -20.62 -53.27 5.41
N ASP A 36 -20.25 -53.34 4.13
CA ASP A 36 -20.81 -54.38 3.27
C ASP A 36 -19.79 -54.76 2.19
N ALA A 37 -19.41 -56.03 2.21
CA ALA A 37 -18.50 -56.63 1.25
C ALA A 37 -19.31 -57.04 0.01
N HIS A 38 -19.43 -56.12 -0.95
CA HIS A 38 -19.84 -56.45 -2.30
C HIS A 38 -18.82 -55.89 -3.28
N HIS A 39 -18.31 -56.75 -4.16
CA HIS A 39 -17.46 -56.35 -5.28
C HIS A 39 -18.26 -55.45 -6.23
N GLU A 40 -18.36 -54.16 -5.92
CA GLU A 40 -18.80 -53.17 -6.91
C GLU A 40 -17.66 -52.92 -7.88
N GLN A 41 -17.85 -53.36 -9.12
CA GLN A 41 -17.10 -52.83 -10.25
C GLN A 41 -17.44 -51.34 -10.36
N HIS A 42 -16.66 -50.50 -9.68
CA HIS A 42 -16.73 -49.05 -9.83
C HIS A 42 -16.36 -48.70 -11.27
N ASN A 43 -17.39 -48.51 -12.09
CA ASN A 43 -17.25 -48.03 -13.44
C ASN A 43 -17.06 -46.51 -13.36
N PHE A 44 -15.81 -46.07 -13.19
CA PHE A 44 -15.48 -44.66 -13.22
C PHE A 44 -15.76 -44.12 -14.63
N PRO A 45 -16.41 -42.95 -14.77
CA PRO A 45 -16.52 -42.32 -16.08
C PRO A 45 -15.09 -42.12 -16.61
N VAL A 46 -14.85 -42.51 -17.86
CA VAL A 46 -13.55 -42.33 -18.50
C VAL A 46 -13.28 -40.82 -18.57
N GLU A 47 -12.32 -40.36 -17.76
CA GLU A 47 -11.83 -38.98 -17.76
C GLU A 47 -11.16 -38.70 -19.11
N ASP A 48 -11.93 -38.16 -20.05
CA ASP A 48 -11.45 -37.80 -21.38
C ASP A 48 -10.97 -36.33 -21.40
N PHE A 49 -9.92 -36.05 -22.16
CA PHE A 49 -9.40 -34.69 -22.37
C PHE A 49 -10.38 -33.80 -23.15
N SER A 50 -11.54 -34.33 -23.55
CA SER A 50 -12.66 -33.61 -24.13
C SER A 50 -13.69 -33.11 -23.09
N GLY A 51 -13.44 -33.33 -21.80
CA GLY A 51 -14.26 -32.82 -20.71
C GLY A 51 -14.41 -31.30 -20.72
N GLY A 52 -15.48 -30.79 -20.09
CA GLY A 52 -15.78 -29.36 -20.06
C GLY A 52 -14.66 -28.49 -19.48
N PHE A 53 -13.90 -29.03 -18.51
CA PHE A 53 -12.71 -28.40 -17.95
C PHE A 53 -11.63 -28.15 -19.01
N TRP A 54 -11.21 -29.20 -19.73
CA TRP A 54 -10.15 -29.12 -20.74
C TRP A 54 -10.52 -28.23 -21.93
N LYS A 55 -11.78 -28.25 -22.36
CA LYS A 55 -12.28 -27.34 -23.40
C LYS A 55 -12.20 -25.88 -22.96
N GLY A 56 -12.58 -25.59 -21.71
CA GLY A 56 -12.43 -24.25 -21.14
C GLY A 56 -10.96 -23.82 -21.08
N THR A 57 -10.09 -24.70 -20.60
CA THR A 57 -8.64 -24.43 -20.51
C THR A 57 -8.01 -24.20 -21.89
N LEU A 58 -8.36 -25.00 -22.90
CA LEU A 58 -7.88 -24.82 -24.27
C LEU A 58 -8.39 -23.51 -24.90
N LEU A 59 -9.64 -23.12 -24.64
CA LEU A 59 -10.16 -21.83 -25.10
C LEU A 59 -9.44 -20.65 -24.45
N VAL A 60 -9.13 -20.73 -23.15
CA VAL A 60 -8.37 -19.67 -22.46
C VAL A 60 -6.96 -19.57 -23.02
N ILE A 61 -6.24 -20.70 -23.13
CA ILE A 61 -4.87 -20.72 -23.67
C ILE A 61 -4.85 -20.25 -25.13
N GLY A 62 -5.75 -20.78 -25.96
CA GLY A 62 -5.90 -20.38 -27.35
C GLY A 62 -6.28 -18.91 -27.50
N GLY A 63 -7.14 -18.40 -26.61
CA GLY A 63 -7.53 -17.00 -26.55
C GLY A 63 -6.36 -16.07 -26.21
N ILE A 64 -5.54 -16.43 -25.21
CA ILE A 64 -4.31 -15.69 -24.86
C ILE A 64 -3.33 -15.70 -26.03
N PHE A 65 -3.14 -16.86 -26.67
CA PHE A 65 -2.23 -16.99 -27.81
C PHE A 65 -2.70 -16.15 -29.00
N ALA A 66 -3.98 -16.25 -29.37
CA ALA A 66 -4.58 -15.45 -30.42
C ALA A 66 -4.50 -13.94 -30.12
N TRP A 67 -4.73 -13.55 -28.87
CA TRP A 67 -4.59 -12.17 -28.42
C TRP A 67 -3.16 -11.67 -28.59
N SER A 68 -2.16 -12.45 -28.20
CA SER A 68 -0.74 -12.06 -28.31
C SER A 68 -0.32 -11.80 -29.76
N LYS A 69 -0.79 -12.63 -30.71
CA LYS A 69 -0.50 -12.46 -32.14
C LYS A 69 -1.24 -11.28 -32.74
N LEU A 70 -2.48 -11.04 -32.29
CA LEU A 70 -3.25 -9.88 -32.71
C LEU A 70 -2.61 -8.58 -32.19
N ASP A 71 -2.19 -8.56 -30.93
CA ASP A 71 -1.45 -7.45 -30.31
C ASP A 71 -0.15 -7.15 -31.08
N GLU A 72 0.68 -8.16 -31.37
CA GLU A 72 1.91 -8.02 -32.19
C GLU A 72 1.61 -7.40 -33.57
N SER A 73 0.53 -7.84 -34.23
CA SER A 73 0.13 -7.32 -35.54
C SER A 73 -0.37 -5.87 -35.48
N LEU A 74 -1.10 -5.51 -34.42
CA LEU A 74 -1.61 -4.14 -34.22
C LEU A 74 -0.48 -3.19 -33.84
N LEU A 75 0.46 -3.65 -33.02
CA LEU A 75 1.65 -2.90 -32.61
C LEU A 75 2.61 -2.66 -33.79
N SER A 76 2.71 -3.60 -34.72
CA SER A 76 3.57 -3.44 -35.92
C SER A 76 3.13 -2.30 -36.84
N LYS A 77 1.84 -1.92 -36.80
CA LYS A 77 1.24 -0.93 -37.70
C LYS A 77 1.17 0.47 -37.11
N SER A 78 1.34 0.60 -35.79
CA SER A 78 1.29 1.88 -35.10
C SER A 78 2.18 1.87 -33.87
N GLU A 79 2.94 2.95 -33.67
CA GLU A 79 3.83 3.19 -32.52
C GLU A 79 3.13 3.03 -31.15
N GLN A 80 1.79 3.07 -31.12
CA GLN A 80 1.01 2.96 -29.91
C GLN A 80 -0.28 2.16 -30.13
N HIS A 81 -0.56 1.24 -29.20
CA HIS A 81 -1.71 0.34 -29.29
C HIS A 81 -3.04 1.14 -29.38
N PRO A 82 -4.00 0.73 -30.24
CA PRO A 82 -5.26 1.47 -30.43
C PRO A 82 -6.09 1.61 -29.15
N ILE A 83 -6.02 0.64 -28.23
CA ILE A 83 -6.67 0.76 -26.91
C ILE A 83 -6.02 1.88 -26.10
N THR A 84 -4.70 2.02 -26.14
CA THR A 84 -3.99 3.11 -25.45
C THR A 84 -4.43 4.46 -26.00
N LYS A 85 -4.49 4.63 -27.32
CA LYS A 85 -5.01 5.86 -27.96
C LYS A 85 -6.46 6.16 -27.57
N PHE A 86 -7.28 5.12 -27.44
CA PHE A 86 -8.66 5.26 -27.00
C PHE A 86 -8.74 5.74 -25.55
N ILE A 87 -7.94 5.15 -24.66
CA ILE A 87 -7.85 5.55 -23.26
C ILE A 87 -7.33 6.99 -23.15
N GLU A 88 -6.26 7.33 -23.85
CA GLU A 88 -5.65 8.67 -23.87
C GLU A 88 -6.63 9.76 -24.28
N ARG A 89 -7.55 9.47 -25.21
CA ARG A 89 -8.59 10.44 -25.61
C ARG A 89 -9.51 10.87 -24.45
N PHE A 90 -9.69 10.02 -23.44
CA PHE A 90 -10.52 10.32 -22.28
C PHE A 90 -9.70 10.67 -21.04
N MET A 91 -8.38 10.53 -21.08
CA MET A 91 -7.50 10.94 -19.99
C MET A 91 -7.14 12.41 -20.11
N THR A 92 -6.88 13.04 -18.97
CA THR A 92 -6.27 14.37 -18.89
C THR A 92 -4.86 14.32 -19.48
N PRO A 93 -4.47 15.29 -20.33
CA PRO A 93 -3.14 15.32 -20.92
C PRO A 93 -2.06 15.50 -19.85
N GLU A 94 -0.88 14.95 -20.11
CA GLU A 94 0.27 14.99 -19.19
C GLU A 94 0.69 16.42 -18.83
N GLU A 95 0.55 17.36 -19.77
CA GLU A 95 0.91 18.77 -19.57
C GLU A 95 0.16 19.40 -18.39
N VAL A 96 -1.12 19.05 -18.20
CA VAL A 96 -1.93 19.57 -17.10
C VAL A 96 -1.43 19.04 -15.76
N TRP A 97 -1.08 17.75 -15.70
CA TRP A 97 -0.49 17.15 -14.50
C TRP A 97 0.87 17.74 -14.18
N ARG A 98 1.70 17.96 -15.20
CA ARG A 98 3.00 18.62 -15.05
C ARG A 98 2.84 20.02 -14.46
N ASP A 99 1.88 20.80 -14.95
CA ASP A 99 1.63 22.15 -14.46
C ASP A 99 1.11 22.16 -13.01
N ILE A 100 0.27 21.19 -12.64
CA ILE A 100 -0.21 21.02 -11.25
C ILE A 100 0.98 20.65 -10.34
N ASN A 101 1.76 19.66 -10.73
CA ASN A 101 2.93 19.22 -9.96
C ASN A 101 3.96 20.34 -9.80
N GLN A 102 4.20 21.14 -10.84
CA GLN A 102 5.09 22.30 -10.76
C GLN A 102 4.58 23.36 -9.79
N LYS A 103 3.27 23.61 -9.72
CA LYS A 103 2.67 24.53 -8.75
C LYS A 103 2.81 24.00 -7.32
N GLU A 104 2.57 22.72 -7.11
CA GLU A 104 2.72 22.08 -5.80
C GLU A 104 4.18 22.07 -5.35
N LEU A 105 5.13 21.78 -6.24
CA LEU A 105 6.56 21.84 -5.94
C LEU A 105 6.99 23.24 -5.48
N LYS A 106 6.48 24.30 -6.12
CA LYS A 106 6.74 25.68 -5.70
C LYS A 106 6.16 25.97 -4.32
N LEU A 107 4.90 25.61 -4.09
CA LEU A 107 4.24 25.80 -2.80
C LEU A 107 5.00 25.10 -1.66
N VAL A 108 5.46 23.87 -1.90
CA VAL A 108 6.24 23.11 -0.92
C VAL A 108 7.61 23.74 -0.69
N ALA A 109 8.28 24.23 -1.74
CA ALA A 109 9.55 24.92 -1.61
C ALA A 109 9.41 26.18 -0.75
N ASP A 110 8.41 27.02 -1.04
CA ASP A 110 8.12 28.24 -0.27
C ASP A 110 7.82 27.90 1.20
N TYR A 111 7.01 26.87 1.45
CA TYR A 111 6.70 26.41 2.80
C TYR A 111 7.94 25.93 3.56
N VAL A 112 8.85 25.21 2.88
CA VAL A 112 10.09 24.73 3.49
C VAL A 112 10.99 25.91 3.84
N GLU A 113 11.14 26.89 2.96
CA GLU A 113 11.91 28.10 3.20
C GLU A 113 11.37 28.89 4.40
N ASP A 114 10.06 29.12 4.45
CA ASP A 114 9.39 29.78 5.58
C ASP A 114 9.60 28.98 6.89
N SER A 115 9.46 27.66 6.84
CA SER A 115 9.67 26.81 8.01
C SER A 115 11.13 26.78 8.46
N PHE A 116 12.07 26.92 7.54
CA PHE A 116 13.50 26.93 7.80
C PHE A 116 13.90 28.19 8.53
N LEU A 117 13.43 29.36 8.07
CA LEU A 117 13.66 30.66 8.74
C LEU A 117 13.16 30.64 10.20
N LEU A 118 12.04 29.96 10.46
CA LEU A 118 11.51 29.82 11.83
C LEU A 118 12.27 28.79 12.66
N ARG A 119 12.87 27.77 12.04
CA ARG A 119 13.64 26.73 12.74
C ARG A 119 15.04 27.17 13.12
N GLU A 120 15.69 27.99 12.30
CA GLU A 120 17.01 28.53 12.61
C GLU A 120 17.00 29.39 13.87
N ASP A 121 15.88 30.06 14.19
CA ASP A 121 15.74 30.86 15.41
C ASP A 121 15.33 30.03 16.65
N VAL A 122 15.14 28.71 16.51
CA VAL A 122 14.89 27.85 17.68
C VAL A 122 16.19 27.71 18.46
N ARG A 123 16.23 28.35 19.63
CA ARG A 123 17.32 28.19 20.61
C ARG A 123 17.70 26.72 20.74
N PRO A 124 19.00 26.38 20.80
CA PRO A 124 19.43 24.99 20.97
C PRO A 124 18.73 24.41 22.20
N LYS A 125 18.09 23.26 22.03
CA LYS A 125 17.37 22.57 23.11
C LYS A 125 18.37 22.13 24.17
N TYR A 126 18.64 22.99 25.16
CA TYR A 126 19.42 22.62 26.31
C TYR A 126 18.49 21.94 27.33
N ARG A 127 18.88 20.75 27.80
CA ARG A 127 18.23 20.14 28.96
C ARG A 127 19.06 20.47 30.18
N ALA A 128 18.50 21.29 31.07
CA ALA A 128 19.15 21.55 32.35
C ALA A 128 19.13 20.26 33.19
N LEU A 129 20.29 19.61 33.29
CA LEU A 129 20.46 18.44 34.12
C LEU A 129 20.77 18.90 35.55
N ARG A 130 20.00 18.39 36.52
CA ARG A 130 20.23 18.69 37.95
C ARG A 130 21.53 18.06 38.46
N TYR A 131 21.88 16.88 37.95
CA TYR A 131 23.06 16.11 38.34
C TYR A 131 23.77 15.59 37.08
N PRO A 132 24.61 16.41 36.42
CA PRO A 132 25.36 15.98 35.22
C PRO A 132 26.39 14.89 35.55
N GLU A 133 26.82 14.80 36.81
CA GLU A 133 27.75 13.79 37.32
C GLU A 133 27.22 12.34 37.24
N MET A 134 25.92 12.14 37.02
CA MET A 134 25.38 10.78 36.90
C MET A 134 25.92 10.00 35.70
N PHE A 135 26.40 10.68 34.66
CA PHE A 135 27.00 10.03 33.50
C PHE A 135 28.33 9.35 33.80
N GLU A 136 29.07 9.83 34.80
CA GLU A 136 30.37 9.28 35.22
C GLU A 136 30.22 8.16 36.28
N ARG A 137 29.00 7.94 36.80
CA ARG A 137 28.73 6.98 37.88
C ARG A 137 28.51 5.55 37.37
N ALA A 138 28.82 5.28 36.11
CA ALA A 138 28.71 3.94 35.54
C ALA A 138 29.65 2.97 36.27
N SER A 139 29.16 1.77 36.59
CA SER A 139 29.98 0.73 37.23
C SER A 139 30.97 0.14 36.22
N PRO A 140 32.27 0.05 36.51
CA PRO A 140 33.24 -0.55 35.58
C PRO A 140 33.02 -2.05 35.30
N HIS A 141 32.26 -2.74 36.15
CA HIS A 141 32.25 -4.22 36.18
C HIS A 141 31.00 -4.87 35.56
N PHE A 142 30.06 -4.10 35.01
CA PHE A 142 28.82 -4.63 34.41
C PHE A 142 28.29 -3.72 33.29
N LEU A 143 29.12 -3.45 32.26
CA LEU A 143 28.68 -2.68 31.09
C LEU A 143 28.46 -3.62 29.92
N VAL A 144 27.21 -3.73 29.46
CA VAL A 144 26.90 -4.41 28.20
C VAL A 144 27.18 -3.44 27.05
N ALA A 145 27.77 -3.94 25.95
CA ALA A 145 28.02 -3.13 24.77
C ALA A 145 26.69 -2.48 24.27
N GLY A 146 26.66 -1.15 24.19
CA GLY A 146 25.49 -0.37 23.78
C GLY A 146 24.62 0.19 24.91
N GLU A 147 24.91 -0.12 26.17
CA GLU A 147 24.16 0.39 27.33
C GLU A 147 24.53 1.84 27.69
N GLN A 148 25.78 2.22 27.47
CA GLN A 148 26.29 3.57 27.70
C GLN A 148 26.28 4.38 26.40
N ALA A 149 25.70 5.58 26.45
CA ALA A 149 25.80 6.53 25.35
C ALA A 149 27.23 7.09 25.28
N ASP A 150 27.74 7.31 24.06
CA ASP A 150 28.97 8.07 23.86
C ASP A 150 28.70 9.55 24.19
N LEU A 151 29.46 10.09 25.14
CA LEU A 151 29.32 11.46 25.66
C LEU A 151 30.56 12.31 25.36
N SER A 152 31.45 11.84 24.49
CA SER A 152 32.71 12.52 24.16
C SER A 152 32.52 13.93 23.55
N ASP A 153 31.39 14.18 22.89
CA ASP A 153 31.05 15.47 22.27
C ASP A 153 30.15 16.37 23.16
N LEU A 154 29.89 15.98 24.41
CA LEU A 154 28.97 16.71 25.29
C LEU A 154 29.66 17.91 25.98
N VAL A 155 29.32 19.13 25.56
CA VAL A 155 29.76 20.37 26.24
C VAL A 155 28.83 20.72 27.40
N LEU A 156 29.26 20.44 28.63
CA LEU A 156 28.53 20.79 29.85
C LEU A 156 28.68 22.28 30.19
N LYS A 157 27.56 23.02 30.19
CA LYS A 157 27.52 24.40 30.69
C LYS A 157 26.87 24.44 32.08
N GLY A 158 27.70 24.53 33.13
CA GLY A 158 27.23 24.65 34.51
C GLY A 158 26.70 26.05 34.83
N HIS A 159 25.48 26.14 35.37
CA HIS A 159 24.99 27.36 36.00
C HIS A 159 25.42 27.35 37.47
N ARG A 160 26.41 28.18 37.83
CA ARG A 160 26.78 28.40 39.24
C ARG A 160 25.63 29.17 39.91
N TYR A 161 25.22 28.74 41.09
CA TYR A 161 24.42 29.54 42.02
C TYR A 161 25.36 30.42 42.85
#